data_AF-A0A9E3KCR5-F1
#
_entry.id   AF-A0A9E3KCR5-F1
#
_cell.length_a   1.000
_cell.length_b   1.000
_cell.length_c   1.000
_cell.angle_alpha   90.00
_cell.angle_beta   90.00
_cell.angle_gamma   90.00
#
_symmetry.space_group_name_H-M   'P 1'
#
loop_
_entity.id
_entity.type
_entity.pdbx_description
1 polymer ?
#
loop_
_entity_poly.entity_id
_entity_poly.type
_entity_poly.pdbx_seq_one_letter_code
_entity_poly.pdbx_strand_id
1 'polypeptide(L)'
;MSDDVVIVSAARTPVGSFNGVFATTPAHDLGAVAIKAALERAGIEPGRVSEVIMGQILTAAQGQNPARQASIAAGIPVESPAWGVNQLCGSGLRTVALGYQALLNG
;
A
#
# COMPACT_ATOMS: atom_id res chain seq x y z
N MET A 1 -2.12 -29.16 8.49
CA MET A 1 -1.44 -28.01 9.11
C MET A 1 -1.93 -26.81 8.34
N SER A 2 -2.69 -25.94 8.99
CA SER A 2 -3.18 -24.71 8.36
C SER A 2 -2.03 -23.72 8.41
N ASP A 3 -1.49 -23.31 7.26
CA ASP A 3 -0.49 -22.25 7.23
C ASP A 3 -1.20 -20.92 7.55
N ASP A 4 -0.96 -20.40 8.75
CA ASP A 4 -1.58 -19.16 9.21
C ASP A 4 -1.04 -17.95 8.42
N VAL A 5 -1.94 -17.04 8.04
CA VAL A 5 -1.57 -15.76 7.44
C VAL A 5 -1.22 -14.76 8.54
N VAL A 6 -0.01 -14.20 8.50
CA VAL A 6 0.53 -13.32 9.54
C VAL A 6 0.94 -11.94 9.02
N ILE A 7 0.88 -10.93 9.87
CA ILE A 7 1.42 -9.58 9.59
C ILE A 7 2.86 -9.53 10.10
N VAL A 8 3.83 -9.52 9.18
CA VAL A 8 5.26 -9.56 9.50
C VAL A 8 5.87 -8.20 9.81
N SER A 9 5.25 -7.11 9.34
CA SER A 9 5.73 -5.74 9.54
C SER A 9 4.59 -4.74 9.35
N ALA A 10 4.73 -3.57 9.96
CA ALA A 10 3.81 -2.44 9.81
C ALA A 10 4.57 -1.11 9.87
N ALA A 11 4.16 -0.17 9.02
CA ALA A 11 4.66 1.19 9.00
C ALA A 11 3.54 2.16 8.59
N ARG A 12 3.68 3.43 9.00
CA ARG A 12 2.81 4.53 8.59
C ARG A 12 3.61 5.82 8.54
N THR A 13 3.14 6.77 7.74
CA THR A 13 3.61 8.16 7.82
C THR A 13 3.04 8.84 9.09
N PRO A 14 3.60 9.99 9.49
CA PRO A 14 2.89 10.93 10.36
C PRO A 14 1.57 11.36 9.73
N VAL A 15 0.59 11.76 10.56
CA VAL A 15 -0.66 12.35 10.07
C VAL A 15 -0.48 13.86 10.02
N GLY A 16 -0.64 14.46 8.83
CA GLY A 16 -0.61 15.90 8.66
C GLY A 16 -1.96 16.55 8.94
N SER A 17 -1.95 17.79 9.45
CA SER A 17 -3.15 18.63 9.50
C SER A 17 -3.58 19.07 8.09
N PHE A 18 -4.86 19.38 7.90
CA PHE A 18 -5.38 19.91 6.65
C PHE A 18 -4.64 21.20 6.26
N ASN A 19 -4.21 21.30 5.00
CA ASN A 19 -3.33 22.38 4.50
C ASN A 19 -2.00 22.54 5.27
N GLY A 20 -1.53 21.48 5.92
CA GLY A 20 -0.27 21.46 6.67
C GLY A 20 0.91 20.85 5.91
N VAL A 21 1.75 20.12 6.63
CA VAL A 21 3.08 19.64 6.16
C VAL A 21 3.06 18.75 4.92
N PHE A 22 1.93 18.09 4.61
CA PHE A 22 1.78 17.23 3.43
C PHE A 22 0.85 17.83 2.36
N ALA A 23 0.48 19.12 2.47
CA ALA A 23 -0.51 19.73 1.57
C ALA A 23 -0.13 19.69 0.09
N THR A 24 1.17 19.73 -0.20
CA THR A 24 1.72 19.68 -1.56
C THR A 24 2.33 18.32 -1.91
N THR A 25 2.21 17.33 -1.02
CA THR A 25 2.74 15.98 -1.24
C THR A 25 1.65 15.12 -1.89
N PRO A 26 1.87 14.56 -3.09
CA PRO A 26 0.98 13.59 -3.69
C PRO A 26 0.72 12.40 -2.77
N ALA A 27 -0.51 11.88 -2.76
CA ALA A 27 -0.87 10.79 -1.85
C ALA A 27 -0.09 9.50 -2.12
N HIS A 28 0.24 9.23 -3.39
CA HIS A 28 1.03 8.06 -3.77
C HIS A 28 2.49 8.13 -3.26
N ASP A 29 3.06 9.31 -3.08
CA ASP A 29 4.40 9.47 -2.50
C ASP A 29 4.41 9.08 -1.03
N LEU A 30 3.37 9.47 -0.27
CA LEU A 30 3.18 9.02 1.11
C LEU A 30 2.99 7.50 1.18
N GLY A 31 2.25 6.94 0.22
CA GLY A 31 2.09 5.49 0.06
C GLY A 31 3.42 4.78 -0.18
N ALA A 32 4.27 5.33 -1.06
CA ALA A 32 5.58 4.75 -1.38
C ALA A 32 6.48 4.71 -0.14
N VAL A 33 6.50 5.79 0.65
CA VAL A 33 7.25 5.86 1.92
C VAL A 33 6.77 4.79 2.90
N ALA A 34 5.45 4.61 3.05
CA ALA A 34 4.91 3.60 3.96
C ALA A 34 5.23 2.17 3.52
N ILE A 35 5.09 1.87 2.22
CA ILE A 35 5.41 0.55 1.65
C ILE A 35 6.90 0.24 1.84
N LYS A 36 7.78 1.16 1.43
CA LYS A 36 9.23 0.99 1.54
C LYS A 36 9.66 0.75 2.98
N ALA A 37 9.16 1.55 3.92
CA ALA A 37 9.49 1.39 5.34
C ALA A 37 8.99 0.06 5.92
N ALA A 38 7.83 -0.44 5.48
CA ALA A 38 7.31 -1.73 5.92
C ALA A 38 8.20 -2.89 5.41
N LEU A 39 8.61 -2.86 4.14
CA LEU A 39 9.51 -3.85 3.54
C LEU A 39 10.90 -3.84 4.19
N GLU A 40 11.50 -2.66 4.37
CA GLU A 40 12.81 -2.51 5.02
C GLU A 40 12.82 -3.05 6.44
N ARG A 41 11.79 -2.74 7.25
CA ARG A 41 11.65 -3.27 8.62
C ARG A 41 11.45 -4.79 8.65
N ALA A 42 10.83 -5.35 7.63
CA ALA A 42 10.64 -6.79 7.49
C ALA A 42 11.89 -7.52 6.97
N GLY A 43 12.88 -6.79 6.43
CA GLY A 43 14.00 -7.39 5.69
C GLY A 43 13.54 -8.13 4.42
N ILE A 44 12.47 -7.65 3.77
CA ILE A 44 11.91 -8.28 2.57
C ILE A 44 12.34 -7.50 1.33
N GLU A 45 13.00 -8.20 0.41
CA GLU A 45 13.34 -7.67 -0.91
C GLU A 45 12.07 -7.34 -1.72
N PRO A 46 11.99 -6.18 -2.39
CA PRO A 46 10.80 -5.78 -3.15
C PRO A 46 10.36 -6.79 -4.21
N GLY A 47 11.30 -7.52 -4.82
CA GLY A 47 11.03 -8.56 -5.81
C GLY A 47 10.28 -9.78 -5.28
N ARG A 48 10.07 -9.89 -3.96
CA ARG A 48 9.27 -10.94 -3.34
C ARG A 48 7.80 -10.56 -3.14
N VAL A 49 7.41 -9.33 -3.49
CA VAL A 49 6.03 -8.87 -3.35
C VAL A 49 5.19 -9.39 -4.51
N SER A 50 4.18 -10.21 -4.21
CA SER A 50 3.26 -10.74 -5.23
C SER A 50 2.30 -9.68 -5.76
N GLU A 51 1.74 -8.85 -4.89
CA GLU A 51 0.83 -7.77 -5.26
C GLU A 51 0.80 -6.63 -4.23
N VAL A 52 0.33 -5.45 -4.63
CA VAL A 52 0.08 -4.31 -3.74
C VAL A 52 -1.38 -3.86 -3.84
N ILE A 53 -2.11 -3.97 -2.73
CA ILE A 53 -3.48 -3.45 -2.61
C ILE A 53 -3.46 -2.22 -1.71
N MET A 54 -3.91 -1.06 -2.23
CA MET A 54 -3.90 0.19 -1.46
C MET A 54 -5.29 0.81 -1.34
N GLY A 55 -5.64 1.25 -0.14
CA GLY A 55 -6.89 1.95 0.11
C GLY A 55 -6.76 3.44 -0.18
N GLN A 56 -7.56 3.98 -1.10
CA GLN A 56 -7.61 5.42 -1.36
C GLN A 56 -9.01 5.88 -1.77
N ILE A 57 -9.53 6.91 -1.09
CA ILE A 57 -10.89 7.42 -1.29
C ILE A 57 -10.94 8.45 -2.43
N LEU A 58 -10.15 9.52 -2.30
CA LEU A 58 -10.16 10.66 -3.22
C LEU A 58 -9.03 10.51 -4.23
N THR A 59 -9.35 10.04 -5.43
CA THR A 59 -8.37 9.78 -6.51
C THR A 59 -8.36 10.85 -7.60
N ALA A 60 -9.26 11.85 -7.51
CA ALA A 60 -9.31 12.95 -8.46
C ALA A 60 -7.95 13.65 -8.55
N ALA A 61 -7.48 13.89 -9.79
CA ALA A 61 -6.20 14.52 -10.09
C ALA A 61 -4.95 13.81 -9.52
N GLN A 62 -5.04 12.53 -9.12
CA GLN A 62 -3.89 11.75 -8.65
C GLN A 62 -3.17 10.97 -9.77
N GLY A 63 -3.55 11.17 -11.03
CA GLY A 63 -3.01 10.43 -12.18
C GLY A 63 -3.57 9.00 -12.30
N GLN A 64 -2.93 8.18 -13.14
CA GLN A 64 -3.37 6.81 -13.40
C GLN A 64 -2.96 5.89 -12.24
N ASN A 65 -3.94 5.22 -11.62
CA ASN A 65 -3.74 4.23 -10.56
C ASN A 65 -2.65 4.62 -9.50
N PRO A 66 -3.00 5.48 -8.53
CA PRO A 66 -2.05 5.92 -7.50
C PRO A 66 -1.42 4.79 -6.67
N ALA A 67 -2.10 3.65 -6.52
CA ALA A 67 -1.55 2.47 -5.87
C ALA A 67 -0.34 1.92 -6.63
N ARG A 68 -0.43 1.92 -7.97
CA ARG A 68 0.65 1.50 -8.85
C ARG A 68 1.81 2.49 -8.85
N GLN A 69 1.54 3.78 -8.85
CA GLN A 69 2.58 4.81 -8.73
C GLN A 69 3.39 4.63 -7.45
N ALA A 70 2.72 4.43 -6.31
CA ALA A 70 3.40 4.21 -5.03
C ALA A 70 4.19 2.90 -4.97
N SER A 71 3.64 1.82 -5.53
CA SER A 71 4.30 0.50 -5.58
C SER A 71 5.63 0.59 -6.33
N ILE A 72 5.62 1.16 -7.54
CA ILE A 72 6.84 1.37 -8.34
C ILE A 72 7.82 2.30 -7.60
N ALA A 73 7.34 3.42 -7.04
CA ALA A 73 8.19 4.35 -6.30
C ALA A 73 8.80 3.75 -5.02
N ALA A 74 8.19 2.71 -4.45
CA ALA A 74 8.73 1.94 -3.33
C ALA A 74 9.79 0.90 -3.76
N GLY A 75 10.06 0.77 -5.06
CA GLY A 75 11.04 -0.17 -5.62
C GLY A 75 10.47 -1.56 -5.95
N ILE A 76 9.14 -1.74 -5.90
CA ILE A 76 8.50 -3.00 -6.28
C ILE A 76 8.54 -3.14 -7.81
N PRO A 77 8.90 -4.32 -8.37
CA PRO A 77 9.02 -4.51 -9.81
C PRO A 77 7.71 -4.28 -10.57
N VAL A 78 7.84 -3.98 -11.85
CA VAL A 78 6.68 -3.70 -12.70
C VAL A 78 5.84 -4.96 -12.96
N GLU A 79 6.41 -6.14 -12.79
CA GLU A 79 5.75 -7.42 -12.95
C GLU A 79 4.73 -7.69 -11.82
N SER A 80 4.96 -7.13 -10.62
CA SER A 80 4.05 -7.28 -9.48
C SER A 80 2.84 -6.32 -9.63
N PRO A 81 1.61 -6.81 -9.78
CA PRO A 81 0.43 -5.96 -9.93
C PRO A 81 0.20 -5.07 -8.72
N ALA A 82 -0.42 -3.91 -8.95
CA ALA A 82 -0.82 -3.00 -7.88
C ALA A 82 -2.13 -2.28 -8.23
N TRP A 83 -3.05 -2.20 -7.28
CA TRP A 83 -4.38 -1.66 -7.51
C TRP A 83 -5.00 -1.02 -6.28
N GLY A 84 -5.93 -0.10 -6.52
CA GLY A 84 -6.60 0.68 -5.48
C GLY A 84 -7.99 0.12 -5.13
N VAL A 85 -8.35 0.16 -3.85
CA VAL A 85 -9.72 -0.11 -3.38
C VAL A 85 -10.28 1.11 -2.66
N ASN A 86 -11.57 1.38 -2.86
CA ASN A 86 -12.30 2.45 -2.19
C ASN A 86 -13.53 1.88 -1.48
N GLN A 87 -13.50 1.87 -0.15
CA GLN A 87 -14.59 1.58 0.75
C GLN A 87 -14.70 2.69 1.81
N LEU A 88 -14.58 3.96 1.38
CA LEU A 88 -14.54 5.15 2.24
C LEU A 88 -13.52 4.96 3.39
N CYS A 89 -13.87 5.33 4.62
CA CYS A 89 -13.01 5.21 5.80
C CYS A 89 -12.52 3.77 6.04
N GLY A 90 -13.22 2.75 5.53
CA GLY A 90 -12.85 1.34 5.65
C GLY A 90 -11.80 0.87 4.65
N SER A 91 -11.40 1.70 3.66
CA SER A 91 -10.52 1.28 2.56
C SER A 91 -9.20 0.69 3.05
N GLY A 92 -8.58 1.27 4.08
CA GLY A 92 -7.30 0.80 4.63
C GLY A 92 -7.39 -0.57 5.29
N LEU A 93 -8.48 -0.87 6.01
CA LEU A 93 -8.67 -2.21 6.58
C LEU A 93 -9.14 -3.22 5.51
N ARG A 94 -9.89 -2.75 4.51
CA ARG A 94 -10.36 -3.58 3.40
C ARG A 94 -9.18 -4.17 2.61
N THR A 95 -8.07 -3.45 2.46
CA THR A 95 -6.89 -3.98 1.77
C THR A 95 -6.28 -5.17 2.50
N VAL A 96 -6.24 -5.14 3.84
CA VAL A 96 -5.76 -6.26 4.67
C VAL A 96 -6.66 -7.49 4.50
N ALA A 97 -7.98 -7.29 4.52
CA ALA A 97 -8.94 -8.38 4.30
C ALA A 97 -8.81 -9.00 2.89
N LEU A 98 -8.59 -8.17 1.86
CA LEU A 98 -8.36 -8.64 0.50
C LEU A 98 -7.04 -9.39 0.36
N GLY A 99 -5.95 -8.88 0.95
CA GLY A 99 -4.65 -9.57 0.95
C GLY A 99 -4.71 -10.91 1.69
N TYR A 100 -5.44 -10.99 2.81
CA TYR A 100 -5.72 -12.26 3.48
C TYR A 100 -6.46 -13.25 2.57
N GLN A 101 -7.50 -12.80 1.87
CA GLN A 101 -8.25 -13.64 0.92
C GLN A 101 -7.39 -14.11 -0.24
N ALA A 102 -6.53 -13.25 -0.79
CA ALA A 102 -5.61 -13.61 -1.85
C ALA A 102 -4.62 -14.70 -1.38
N LEU A 103 -4.00 -14.50 -0.21
CA LEU A 103 -3.06 -15.48 0.36
C LEU A 103 -3.71 -16.82 0.69
N LEU A 104 -4.96 -16.81 1.18
CA LEU A 104 -5.71 -18.04 1.46
C LEU A 104 -6.09 -18.83 0.19
N ASN A 105 -6.36 -18.12 -0.91
CA ASN A 105 -6.85 -18.75 -2.15
C ASN A 105 -5.72 -19.31 -3.03
N GLY A 106 -4.46 -18.95 -2.74
CA GLY A 106 -3.29 -19.28 -3.56
C GLY A 106 -3.20 -18.45 -4.83
#